data_AF-A0A2J8XL82-F1
#
_entry.id   AF-A0A2J8XL82-F1
#
_cell.length_a   1.000
_cell.length_b   1.000
_cell.length_c   1.000
_cell.angle_alpha   90.00
_cell.angle_beta   90.00
_cell.angle_gamma   90.00
#
_symmetry.space_group_name_H-M   'P 1'
#
loop_
_entity.id
_entity.type
_entity.pdbx_description
1 polymer ?
#
loop_
_entity_poly.entity_id
_entity_poly.type
_entity_poly.pdbx_seq_one_letter_code
_entity_poly.pdbx_strand_id
1 'polypeptide(L)'
;MPAYHSSLMDPDTKLIGNMALLPIRSQFKGPAPRETKDTDIVDEAIYYFKANVFFKNYEIKNEADRTLIYITLYISECLKKLQKCNSKSQEVMRAYLQQ
;
A
#
# COMPACT_ATOMS: atom_id res chain seq x y z
N MET A 1 22.09 2.12 -4.38
CA MET A 1 21.17 1.00 -4.10
C MET A 1 19.92 1.22 -4.94
N PRO A 2 19.36 0.20 -5.62
CA PRO A 2 18.10 0.32 -6.35
C PRO A 2 16.89 0.41 -5.39
N ALA A 3 15.72 0.78 -5.91
CA ALA A 3 14.47 0.78 -5.16
C ALA A 3 14.03 -0.64 -4.76
N TYR A 4 13.21 -0.76 -3.71
CA TYR A 4 12.66 -2.03 -3.24
C TYR A 4 11.37 -2.36 -3.98
N HIS A 5 11.26 -3.60 -4.46
CA HIS A 5 10.14 -4.12 -5.25
C HIS A 5 9.28 -5.10 -4.46
N SER A 6 8.04 -5.28 -4.90
CA SER A 6 7.16 -6.26 -4.26
C SER A 6 7.57 -7.68 -4.60
N SER A 7 7.59 -8.52 -3.56
CA SER A 7 7.89 -9.96 -3.65
C SER A 7 6.65 -10.84 -3.60
N LEU A 8 5.45 -10.24 -3.49
CA LEU A 8 4.18 -10.93 -3.25
C LEU A 8 3.43 -11.35 -4.52
N MET A 9 4.07 -11.28 -5.69
CA MET A 9 3.46 -11.66 -6.96
C MET A 9 3.43 -13.18 -7.09
N ASP A 10 2.23 -13.78 -6.99
CA ASP A 10 1.99 -15.20 -7.26
C ASP A 10 1.45 -15.40 -8.70
N PRO A 11 1.70 -16.55 -9.37
CA PRO A 11 1.22 -16.82 -10.72
C PRO A 11 -0.30 -16.73 -10.89
N ASP A 12 -1.05 -17.06 -9.84
CA ASP A 12 -2.52 -17.04 -9.82
C ASP A 12 -3.10 -15.68 -9.39
N THR A 13 -2.24 -14.66 -9.22
CA THR A 13 -2.67 -13.33 -8.80
C THR A 13 -3.56 -12.70 -9.86
N LYS A 14 -4.81 -12.40 -9.48
CA LYS A 14 -5.74 -11.70 -10.36
C LYS A 14 -5.27 -10.27 -10.58
N LEU A 15 -5.57 -9.73 -11.74
CA LEU A 15 -5.27 -8.35 -12.08
C LEU A 15 -6.55 -7.52 -12.12
N ILE A 16 -6.44 -6.26 -11.72
CA ILE A 16 -7.45 -5.23 -11.96
C ILE A 16 -6.81 -4.13 -12.82
N GLY A 17 -7.21 -4.07 -14.10
CA GLY A 17 -6.47 -3.30 -15.09
C GLY A 17 -5.04 -3.81 -15.21
N ASN A 18 -4.06 -2.95 -14.94
CA ASN A 18 -2.64 -3.29 -14.93
C ASN A 18 -2.03 -3.43 -13.53
N MET A 19 -2.86 -3.48 -12.48
CA MET A 19 -2.41 -3.63 -11.09
C MET A 19 -2.72 -5.03 -10.56
N ALA A 20 -1.87 -5.54 -9.67
CA ALA A 20 -2.11 -6.82 -9.02
C ALA A 20 -3.17 -6.65 -7.92
N LEU A 21 -4.24 -7.45 -7.99
CA LEU A 21 -5.26 -7.56 -6.96
C LEU A 21 -4.75 -8.52 -5.87
N LEU A 22 -3.84 -8.01 -5.05
CA LEU A 22 -3.22 -8.77 -3.96
C LEU A 22 -4.18 -8.91 -2.78
N PRO A 23 -4.17 -10.05 -2.07
CA PRO A 23 -4.95 -10.20 -0.84
C PRO A 23 -4.45 -9.22 0.24
N ILE A 24 -5.37 -8.76 1.09
CA ILE A 24 -5.03 -7.90 2.24
C ILE A 24 -5.76 -8.35 3.49
N ARG A 25 -5.14 -8.13 4.65
CA ARG A 25 -5.74 -8.40 5.95
C ARG A 25 -6.50 -7.17 6.43
N SER A 26 -7.76 -7.07 6.01
CA SER A 26 -8.62 -5.92 6.33
C SER A 26 -10.00 -6.34 6.84
N GLN A 27 -10.55 -5.58 7.78
CA GLN A 27 -11.95 -5.69 8.22
C GLN A 27 -12.89 -4.87 7.33
N PHE A 28 -12.35 -4.00 6.50
CA PHE A 28 -13.14 -3.18 5.57
C PHE A 28 -13.66 -4.05 4.43
N LYS A 29 -14.92 -3.82 4.04
CA LYS A 29 -15.52 -4.50 2.89
C LYS A 29 -14.87 -4.00 1.60
N GLY A 30 -14.47 -4.91 0.74
CA GLY A 30 -13.89 -4.60 -0.56
C GLY A 30 -13.74 -5.84 -1.44
N PRO A 31 -13.35 -5.66 -2.72
CA PRO A 31 -13.17 -6.75 -3.67
C PRO A 31 -11.84 -7.52 -3.46
N ALA A 32 -10.99 -7.07 -2.54
CA ALA A 32 -9.71 -7.71 -2.26
C ALA A 32 -9.91 -9.12 -1.65
N PRO A 33 -9.15 -10.13 -2.10
CA PRO A 33 -9.14 -11.44 -1.47
C PRO A 33 -8.69 -11.35 0.00
N ARG A 34 -9.12 -12.31 0.82
CA ARG A 34 -8.66 -12.41 2.21
C ARG A 34 -7.25 -12.99 2.25
N GLU A 35 -6.33 -12.26 2.87
CA GLU A 35 -4.98 -12.76 3.14
C GLU A 35 -5.02 -13.78 4.29
N THR A 36 -4.28 -14.87 4.15
CA THR A 36 -4.11 -15.91 5.18
C THR A 36 -2.72 -15.90 5.80
N LYS A 37 -1.75 -15.23 5.15
CA LYS A 37 -0.39 -15.02 5.64
C LYS A 37 -0.33 -13.87 6.64
N ASP A 38 0.80 -13.75 7.34
CA ASP A 38 1.02 -12.70 8.35
C ASP A 38 1.30 -11.32 7.75
N THR A 39 1.79 -11.28 6.51
CA THR A 39 2.24 -10.08 5.78
C THR A 39 1.45 -9.92 4.49
N ASP A 40 0.98 -8.71 4.23
CA ASP A 40 0.36 -8.32 2.96
C ASP A 40 1.09 -7.16 2.26
N ILE A 41 0.57 -6.72 1.12
CA ILE A 41 1.16 -5.64 0.32
C ILE A 41 1.19 -4.29 1.04
N VAL A 42 0.27 -4.06 1.99
CA VAL A 42 0.24 -2.83 2.78
C VAL A 42 1.37 -2.85 3.81
N ASP A 43 1.59 -4.00 4.45
CA ASP A 43 2.72 -4.20 5.36
C ASP A 43 4.07 -4.01 4.62
N GLU A 44 4.21 -4.60 3.42
CA GLU A 44 5.39 -4.45 2.56
C GLU A 44 5.62 -2.98 2.17
N ALA A 45 4.55 -2.25 1.82
CA ALA A 45 4.61 -0.83 1.50
C ALA A 45 5.09 0.02 2.68
N ILE A 46 4.52 -0.20 3.88
CA ILE A 46 4.91 0.54 5.09
C ILE A 46 6.37 0.24 5.46
N TYR A 47 6.79 -1.03 5.34
CA TYR A 47 8.15 -1.45 5.61
C TYR A 47 9.16 -0.77 4.66
N TYR A 48 8.87 -0.73 3.36
CA TYR A 48 9.76 -0.12 2.37
C TYR A 48 9.63 1.40 2.25
N PHE A 49 8.56 2.01 2.77
CA PHE A 49 8.22 3.42 2.57
C PHE A 49 9.41 4.37 2.81
N LYS A 50 10.09 4.24 3.96
CA LYS A 50 11.20 5.14 4.33
C LYS A 50 12.36 5.10 3.34
N ALA A 51 12.60 3.98 2.69
CA ALA A 51 13.63 3.88 1.66
C ALA A 51 13.09 4.30 0.29
N ASN A 52 11.93 3.78 -0.10
CA ASN A 52 11.34 3.98 -1.42
C ASN A 52 10.95 5.43 -1.71
N VAL A 53 10.57 6.21 -0.69
CA VAL A 53 10.16 7.61 -0.86
C VAL A 53 11.28 8.54 -1.39
N PHE A 54 12.55 8.17 -1.23
CA PHE A 54 13.68 8.98 -1.71
C PHE A 54 14.03 8.74 -3.19
N PHE A 55 13.52 7.66 -3.79
CA PHE A 55 13.84 7.32 -5.17
C PHE A 55 12.98 8.11 -6.16
N LYS A 56 13.64 8.79 -7.11
CA LYS A 56 12.97 9.51 -8.20
C LYS A 56 12.61 8.62 -9.38
N ASN A 57 13.36 7.55 -9.57
CA ASN A 57 13.17 6.58 -10.65
C ASN A 57 12.80 5.23 -10.04
N TYR A 58 11.77 4.59 -10.59
CA TYR A 58 11.33 3.27 -10.19
C TYR A 58 11.03 2.45 -11.45
N GLU A 59 11.75 1.35 -11.64
CA GLU A 59 11.49 0.42 -12.75
C GLU A 59 10.35 -0.52 -12.36
N ILE A 60 9.31 -0.63 -13.18
CA ILE A 60 8.17 -1.51 -12.88
C ILE A 60 8.51 -2.91 -13.38
N LYS A 61 8.77 -3.86 -12.47
CA LYS A 61 9.10 -5.25 -12.84
C LYS A 61 7.88 -6.13 -13.05
N ASN A 62 6.81 -5.87 -12.30
CA ASN A 62 5.56 -6.63 -12.37
C ASN A 62 4.35 -5.78 -11.95
N GLU A 63 3.17 -6.37 -11.98
CA GLU A 63 1.90 -5.74 -11.61
C GLU A 63 1.80 -5.44 -10.10
N ALA A 64 2.50 -6.21 -9.26
CA ALA A 64 2.56 -6.00 -7.81
C ALA A 64 3.31 -4.71 -7.45
N ASP A 65 4.36 -4.36 -8.20
CA ASP A 65 5.04 -3.08 -8.07
C ASP A 65 4.10 -1.89 -8.28
N ARG A 66 3.13 -1.99 -9.21
CA ARG A 66 2.17 -0.90 -9.42
C ARG A 66 1.29 -0.69 -8.18
N THR A 67 0.86 -1.78 -7.54
CA THR A 67 0.11 -1.74 -6.28
C THR A 67 0.97 -1.16 -5.15
N LEU A 68 2.24 -1.56 -5.05
CA LEU A 68 3.20 -1.05 -4.07
C LEU A 68 3.45 0.46 -4.22
N ILE A 69 3.64 0.94 -5.45
CA ILE A 69 3.82 2.37 -5.76
C ILE A 69 2.58 3.17 -5.33
N TYR A 70 1.39 2.68 -5.67
CA TYR A 70 0.14 3.35 -5.32
C TYR A 70 0.01 3.54 -3.79
N ILE A 71 0.27 2.49 -3.01
CA ILE A 71 0.21 2.56 -1.55
C ILE A 71 1.29 3.51 -1.02
N THR A 72 2.51 3.49 -1.57
CA THR A 72 3.60 4.41 -1.20
C THR A 72 3.20 5.89 -1.38
N LEU A 73 2.54 6.21 -2.49
CA LEU A 73 2.00 7.55 -2.73
C LEU A 73 0.89 7.90 -1.75
N TYR A 74 -0.01 6.95 -1.47
CA TYR A 74 -1.10 7.14 -0.52
C TYR A 74 -0.61 7.38 0.91
N ILE A 75 0.44 6.67 1.35
CA ILE A 75 1.09 6.92 2.66
C ILE A 75 1.56 8.38 2.74
N SER A 76 2.12 8.93 1.67
CA SER A 76 2.56 10.33 1.63
C SER A 76 1.38 11.30 1.80
N GLU A 77 0.22 11.01 1.19
CA GLU A 77 -1.01 11.79 1.39
C GLU A 77 -1.56 11.67 2.82
N CYS A 78 -1.50 10.48 3.41
CA CYS A 78 -1.86 10.26 4.82
C CYS A 78 -0.99 11.12 5.74
N LEU A 79 0.34 11.11 5.56
CA LEU A 79 1.27 11.89 6.38
C LEU A 79 1.01 13.40 6.30
N LYS A 80 0.65 13.94 5.12
CA LYS A 80 0.26 15.35 4.96
C LYS A 80 -0.98 15.72 5.78
N LYS A 81 -1.94 14.80 5.89
CA LYS A 81 -3.14 14.98 6.71
C LYS A 81 -2.84 14.84 8.21
N LEU A 82 -2.01 13.85 8.58
CA LEU A 82 -1.60 13.59 9.97
C LEU A 82 -0.84 14.77 10.57
N GLN A 83 -0.02 15.48 9.78
CA GLN A 83 0.73 16.65 10.24
C GLN A 83 -0.16 17.76 10.87
N LYS A 84 -1.45 17.84 10.51
CA LYS A 84 -2.38 18.89 10.96
C LYS A 84 -3.19 18.51 12.20
N CYS A 85 -2.97 17.33 12.78
CA CYS A 85 -3.81 16.78 13.84
C CYS A 85 -3.03 16.66 15.15
N ASN A 86 -3.72 16.94 16.27
CA ASN A 86 -3.13 16.91 17.62
C ASN A 86 -3.53 15.67 18.43
N SER A 87 -4.37 14.78 17.87
CA SER A 87 -4.82 13.58 18.59
C SER A 87 -5.12 12.40 17.66
N LYS A 88 -4.72 11.21 18.09
CA LYS A 88 -4.88 9.94 17.35
C LYS A 88 -6.35 9.62 17.05
N SER A 89 -7.26 9.89 17.97
CA SER A 89 -8.69 9.56 17.81
C SER A 89 -9.40 10.41 16.74
N GLN A 90 -9.00 11.69 16.60
CA GLN A 90 -9.54 12.57 15.56
C GLN A 90 -9.13 12.13 14.15
N GLU A 91 -7.94 11.55 14.02
CA GLU A 91 -7.40 11.08 12.74
C GLU A 91 -8.10 9.82 12.26
N VAL A 92 -8.27 8.85 13.17
CA VAL A 92 -9.00 7.62 12.90
C VAL A 92 -10.39 7.97 12.39
N MET A 93 -11.13 8.84 13.10
CA MET A 93 -12.45 9.30 12.68
C MET A 93 -12.45 9.98 11.30
N ARG A 94 -11.48 10.86 11.02
CA ARG A 94 -11.39 11.56 9.72
C ARG A 94 -11.03 10.62 8.56
N ALA A 95 -10.22 9.61 8.80
CA ALA A 95 -9.88 8.59 7.81
C ALA A 95 -11.11 7.75 7.44
N TYR A 96 -11.96 7.40 8.42
CA TYR A 96 -13.22 6.68 8.18
C TYR A 96 -14.26 7.52 7.43
N LEU A 97 -14.38 8.82 7.71
CA LEU A 97 -15.38 9.71 7.10
C LEU A 97 -15.08 10.09 5.63
N GLN A 98 -13.93 9.67 5.09
CA GLN A 98 -13.55 9.92 3.69
C GLN A 98 -13.63 8.67 2.79
N GLN A 99 -14.10 7.53 3.31
CA GLN A 99 -14.51 6.36 2.53
C GLN A 99 -15.99 6.46 2.14
#